data_AF-A0A1I3HB08-F1
#
_entry.id   AF-A0A1I3HB08-F1
#
_cell.length_a   1.000
_cell.length_b   1.000
_cell.length_c   1.000
_cell.angle_alpha   90.00
_cell.angle_beta   90.00
_cell.angle_gamma   90.00
#
_symmetry.space_group_name_H-M   'P 1'
#
loop_
_entity.id
_entity.type
_entity.pdbx_description
1 polymer ?
#
loop_
_entity_poly.entity_id
_entity_poly.type
_entity_poly.pdbx_seq_one_letter_code
_entity_poly.pdbx_strand_id
1 'polypeptide(L)'
;MKGKNIIIPDRIFHKIWNLSLEAENFSELYNSLTDSNSSYYIDFYKYGFQLELIYDTLQKIYHISNMSISDLLKEYNLKKATLSHRFCIPIRTIENWCNGTGKCAPYILLMILECYNISYLPENVYTESLFSKDNKTVSTKKRNKNIKIEEIQKNVEKEQDYSKLPLDDIDDLLDNISLETFSIKDFEQTHSIDNSSFLSETDYLRKHMK
;
A
#
# COMPACT_ATOMS: atom_id res chain seq x y z
N MET A 1 18.90 -25.55 6.18
CA MET A 1 18.96 -25.88 4.74
C MET A 1 18.06 -24.87 4.03
N LYS A 2 18.58 -24.05 3.10
CA LYS A 2 17.72 -23.10 2.37
C LYS A 2 16.79 -23.91 1.46
N GLY A 3 15.50 -23.92 1.77
CA GLY A 3 14.49 -24.61 0.99
C GLY A 3 14.45 -24.06 -0.44
N LYS A 4 14.02 -24.90 -1.39
CA LYS A 4 13.74 -24.44 -2.75
C LYS A 4 12.61 -23.40 -2.69
N ASN A 5 12.83 -22.23 -3.29
CA ASN A 5 11.77 -21.23 -3.40
C ASN A 5 10.64 -21.78 -4.29
N ILE A 6 9.42 -21.74 -3.77
CA ILE A 6 8.22 -22.15 -4.49
C ILE A 6 7.43 -20.90 -4.85
N ILE A 7 6.98 -20.85 -6.10
CA ILE A 7 6.29 -19.68 -6.66
C ILE A 7 4.86 -20.08 -6.98
N ILE A 8 3.90 -19.38 -6.39
CA ILE A 8 2.47 -19.51 -6.64
C ILE A 8 2.04 -18.46 -7.66
N PRO A 9 1.36 -18.85 -8.76
CA PRO A 9 0.75 -17.89 -9.67
C PRO A 9 -0.26 -16.98 -8.98
N ASP A 10 -0.26 -15.68 -9.31
CA ASP A 10 -1.14 -14.70 -8.66
C ASP A 10 -2.62 -15.07 -8.83
N ARG A 11 -2.99 -15.66 -9.98
CA ARG A 11 -4.36 -16.16 -10.24
C ARG A 11 -4.78 -17.26 -9.25
N ILE A 12 -3.84 -18.13 -8.86
CA ILE A 12 -4.10 -19.21 -7.91
C ILE A 12 -4.17 -18.65 -6.51
N PHE A 13 -3.24 -17.78 -6.15
CA PHE A 13 -3.28 -17.07 -4.87
C PHE A 13 -4.62 -16.35 -4.66
N HIS A 14 -5.08 -15.59 -5.66
CA HIS A 14 -6.37 -14.89 -5.60
C HIS A 14 -7.55 -15.84 -5.35
N LYS A 15 -7.55 -17.02 -6.00
CA LYS A 15 -8.59 -18.04 -5.75
C LYS A 15 -8.55 -18.54 -4.31
N ILE A 16 -7.37 -18.90 -3.82
CA ILE A 16 -7.17 -19.39 -2.45
C ILE A 16 -7.62 -18.33 -1.44
N TRP A 17 -7.22 -17.07 -1.66
CA TRP A 17 -7.55 -15.96 -0.78
C TRP A 17 -9.05 -15.65 -0.74
N ASN A 18 -9.76 -15.72 -1.87
CA ASN A 18 -11.21 -15.50 -1.86
C ASN A 18 -11.95 -16.65 -1.17
N LEU A 19 -11.56 -17.90 -1.45
CA LEU A 19 -12.14 -19.06 -0.78
C LEU A 19 -11.89 -19.05 0.72
N SER A 20 -10.72 -18.56 1.16
CA SER A 20 -10.43 -18.49 2.59
C SER A 20 -11.30 -17.48 3.34
N LEU A 21 -11.83 -16.45 2.65
CA LEU A 21 -12.75 -15.48 3.21
C LEU A 21 -14.21 -15.97 3.24
N GLU A 22 -14.55 -16.93 2.37
CA GLU A 22 -15.87 -17.54 2.27
C GLU A 22 -16.02 -18.74 3.21
N ALA A 23 -14.95 -19.50 3.43
CA ALA A 23 -14.95 -20.69 4.27
C ALA A 23 -15.19 -20.36 5.75
N GLU A 24 -16.05 -21.15 6.41
CA GLU A 24 -16.31 -20.99 7.86
C GLU A 24 -15.21 -21.63 8.71
N ASN A 25 -14.61 -22.70 8.19
CA ASN A 25 -13.61 -23.50 8.87
C ASN A 25 -12.42 -23.82 7.96
N PHE A 26 -11.25 -24.00 8.56
CA PHE A 26 -10.05 -24.37 7.81
C PHE A 26 -10.20 -25.72 7.06
N SER A 27 -10.87 -26.70 7.68
CA SER A 27 -11.11 -28.01 7.05
C SER A 27 -11.95 -27.90 5.76
N GLU A 28 -12.91 -26.97 5.73
CA GLU A 28 -13.73 -26.71 4.54
C GLU A 28 -12.87 -26.13 3.41
N LEU A 29 -12.05 -25.12 3.73
CA LEU A 29 -11.09 -24.56 2.78
C LEU A 29 -10.16 -25.65 2.23
N TYR A 30 -9.58 -26.46 3.11
CA TYR A 30 -8.63 -27.50 2.73
C TYR A 30 -9.26 -28.50 1.75
N ASN A 31 -10.40 -29.09 2.12
CA ASN A 31 -11.12 -30.05 1.27
C ASN A 31 -11.53 -29.42 -0.06
N SER A 32 -12.02 -28.17 -0.05
CA SER A 32 -12.43 -27.48 -1.28
C SER A 32 -11.29 -27.32 -2.30
N LEU A 33 -10.04 -27.25 -1.84
CA LEU A 33 -8.87 -27.04 -2.69
C LEU A 33 -8.14 -28.34 -3.03
N THR A 34 -8.18 -29.35 -2.16
CA THR A 34 -7.45 -30.62 -2.33
C THR A 34 -8.29 -31.74 -2.92
N ASP A 35 -9.62 -31.73 -2.77
CA ASP A 35 -10.46 -32.79 -3.29
C ASP A 35 -10.60 -32.68 -4.81
N SER A 36 -10.22 -33.74 -5.53
CA SER A 36 -10.30 -33.80 -7.00
C SER A 36 -11.73 -33.62 -7.55
N ASN A 37 -12.74 -33.84 -6.71
CA ASN A 37 -14.15 -33.68 -7.06
C ASN A 37 -14.67 -32.25 -6.85
N SER A 38 -13.89 -31.38 -6.20
CA SER A 38 -14.27 -30.00 -5.97
C SER A 38 -14.13 -29.16 -7.25
N SER A 39 -15.07 -28.25 -7.47
CA SER A 39 -15.00 -27.24 -8.54
C SER A 39 -13.76 -26.36 -8.42
N TYR A 40 -13.25 -26.18 -7.19
CA TYR A 40 -12.11 -25.33 -6.87
C TYR A 40 -10.80 -26.09 -6.75
N TYR A 41 -10.76 -27.38 -7.13
CA TYR A 41 -9.57 -28.21 -7.05
C TYR A 41 -8.34 -27.55 -7.69
N ILE A 42 -7.21 -27.61 -6.96
CA ILE A 42 -5.91 -27.13 -7.43
C ILE A 42 -4.90 -28.26 -7.30
N ASP A 43 -4.29 -28.62 -8.43
CA ASP A 43 -3.14 -29.51 -8.42
C ASP A 43 -1.88 -28.75 -7.95
N PHE A 44 -1.67 -28.76 -6.63
CA PHE A 44 -0.52 -28.13 -5.99
C PHE A 44 0.82 -28.81 -6.31
N TYR A 45 0.80 -30.11 -6.66
CA TYR A 45 2.02 -30.85 -7.01
C TYR A 45 2.66 -30.33 -8.29
N LYS A 46 1.84 -29.84 -9.23
CA LYS A 46 2.31 -29.14 -10.44
C LYS A 46 3.21 -27.94 -10.14
N TYR A 47 2.99 -27.27 -9.01
CA TYR A 47 3.77 -26.09 -8.59
C TYR A 47 4.94 -26.45 -7.65
N GLY A 48 5.17 -27.74 -7.40
CA GLY A 48 6.26 -28.22 -6.56
C GLY A 48 5.99 -28.17 -5.07
N PHE A 49 4.71 -28.08 -4.66
CA PHE A 49 4.35 -28.19 -3.25
C PHE A 49 4.40 -29.64 -2.75
N GLN A 50 4.85 -29.81 -1.52
CA GLN A 50 4.73 -31.04 -0.75
C GLN A 50 3.50 -30.94 0.16
N LEU A 51 2.91 -32.08 0.54
CA LEU A 51 1.66 -32.13 1.30
C LEU A 51 1.69 -31.29 2.60
N GLU A 52 2.76 -31.39 3.38
CA GLU A 52 2.96 -30.61 4.61
C GLU A 52 2.96 -29.10 4.32
N LEU A 53 3.67 -28.68 3.26
CA LEU A 53 3.72 -27.29 2.87
C LEU A 53 2.38 -26.77 2.32
N ILE A 54 1.57 -27.62 1.66
CA ILE A 54 0.21 -27.27 1.25
C ILE A 54 -0.62 -26.95 2.49
N TYR A 55 -0.56 -27.81 3.51
CA TYR A 55 -1.28 -27.58 4.75
C TYR A 55 -0.85 -26.26 5.41
N ASP A 56 0.45 -26.04 5.59
CA ASP A 56 0.99 -24.84 6.23
C ASP A 56 0.66 -23.56 5.45
N THR A 57 0.74 -23.60 4.12
CA THR A 57 0.38 -22.45 3.27
C THR A 57 -1.08 -22.08 3.42
N LEU A 58 -1.98 -23.06 3.26
CA LEU A 58 -3.41 -22.82 3.35
C LEU A 58 -3.81 -22.39 4.76
N GLN A 59 -3.23 -22.99 5.79
CA GLN A 59 -3.51 -22.63 7.18
C GLN A 59 -3.09 -21.20 7.48
N LYS A 60 -1.90 -20.79 7.02
CA LYS A 60 -1.40 -19.43 7.23
C LYS A 60 -2.22 -18.40 6.46
N ILE A 61 -2.59 -18.68 5.21
CA ILE A 61 -3.48 -17.81 4.43
C ILE A 61 -4.84 -17.68 5.12
N TYR A 62 -5.43 -18.81 5.53
CA TYR A 62 -6.73 -18.82 6.22
C TYR A 62 -6.70 -18.00 7.50
N HIS A 63 -5.69 -18.22 8.35
CA HIS A 63 -5.49 -17.49 9.61
C HIS A 63 -5.40 -15.98 9.38
N ILE A 64 -4.56 -15.55 8.44
CA ILE A 64 -4.34 -14.12 8.19
C ILE A 64 -5.55 -13.48 7.51
N SER A 65 -6.19 -14.15 6.55
CA SER A 65 -7.34 -13.59 5.82
C SER A 65 -8.58 -13.39 6.71
N ASN A 66 -8.72 -14.20 7.76
CA ASN A 66 -9.82 -14.10 8.73
C ASN A 66 -9.44 -13.36 10.02
N MET A 67 -8.20 -12.87 10.13
CA MET A 67 -7.77 -12.08 11.28
C MET A 67 -8.52 -10.74 11.33
N SER A 68 -9.04 -10.39 12.50
CA SER A 68 -9.66 -9.09 12.70
C SER A 68 -8.59 -7.99 12.64
N ILE A 69 -8.95 -6.80 12.14
CA ILE A 69 -8.03 -5.65 12.15
C ILE A 69 -7.60 -5.31 13.59
N SER A 70 -8.46 -5.53 14.58
CA SER A 70 -8.12 -5.33 15.99
C SER A 70 -6.98 -6.25 16.44
N ASP A 71 -7.05 -7.53 16.08
CA ASP A 71 -6.05 -8.53 16.46
C ASP A 71 -4.75 -8.32 15.67
N LEU A 72 -4.85 -7.99 14.39
CA LEU A 72 -3.70 -7.62 13.57
C LEU A 72 -2.94 -6.43 14.18
N LEU A 73 -3.65 -5.39 14.61
CA LEU A 73 -3.01 -4.23 15.24
C LEU A 73 -2.30 -4.61 16.55
N LYS A 74 -2.88 -5.52 17.35
CA LYS A 74 -2.27 -5.98 18.60
C LYS A 74 -1.06 -6.87 18.35
N GLU A 75 -1.18 -7.84 17.46
CA GLU A 75 -0.13 -8.83 17.14
C GLU A 75 1.13 -8.16 16.59
N TYR A 76 0.95 -7.18 15.71
CA TYR A 76 2.06 -6.47 15.04
C TYR A 76 2.41 -5.12 15.69
N ASN A 77 1.86 -4.83 16.88
CA ASN A 77 2.07 -3.59 17.62
C ASN A 77 1.88 -2.31 16.78
N LEU A 78 0.83 -2.31 15.95
CA LEU A 78 0.48 -1.21 15.07
C LEU A 78 -0.56 -0.30 15.75
N LYS A 79 -0.45 1.01 15.51
CA LYS A 79 -1.44 1.98 16.02
C LYS A 79 -2.47 2.30 14.95
N LYS A 80 -3.73 2.47 15.36
CA LYS A 80 -4.85 2.90 14.49
C LYS A 80 -4.52 4.21 13.74
N ALA A 81 -3.94 5.18 14.44
CA ALA A 81 -3.51 6.45 13.85
C ALA A 81 -2.47 6.25 12.73
N THR A 82 -1.52 5.33 12.91
CA THR A 82 -0.51 5.03 11.87
C THR A 82 -1.16 4.50 10.60
N LEU A 83 -2.14 3.60 10.71
CA LEU A 83 -2.91 3.14 9.55
C LEU A 83 -3.68 4.28 8.91
N SER A 84 -4.33 5.14 9.71
CA SER A 84 -5.10 6.27 9.21
C SER A 84 -4.27 7.22 8.36
N HIS A 85 -3.12 7.64 8.88
CA HIS A 85 -2.22 8.55 8.18
C HIS A 85 -1.55 7.90 6.97
N ARG A 86 -1.13 6.63 7.09
CA ARG A 86 -0.36 5.94 6.04
C ARG A 86 -1.22 5.57 4.82
N PHE A 87 -2.47 5.16 5.05
CA PHE A 87 -3.38 4.74 3.98
C PHE A 87 -4.44 5.79 3.64
N CYS A 88 -4.38 6.96 4.29
CA CYS A 88 -5.38 8.04 4.13
C CYS A 88 -6.82 7.54 4.39
N ILE A 89 -6.97 6.59 5.31
CA ILE A 89 -8.27 6.07 5.71
C ILE A 89 -8.74 6.85 6.94
N PRO A 90 -9.98 7.37 6.96
CA PRO A 90 -10.51 8.05 8.15
C PRO A 90 -10.40 7.18 9.40
N ILE A 91 -9.95 7.75 10.51
CA ILE A 91 -9.75 7.01 11.77
C ILE A 91 -11.03 6.28 12.22
N ARG A 92 -12.19 6.90 12.02
CA ARG A 92 -13.50 6.33 12.34
C ARG A 92 -13.78 5.03 11.57
N THR A 93 -13.30 4.92 10.33
CA THR A 93 -13.42 3.71 9.51
C THR A 93 -12.57 2.58 10.07
N ILE A 94 -11.34 2.89 10.48
CA ILE A 94 -10.44 1.90 11.12
C ILE A 94 -11.04 1.44 12.45
N GLU A 95 -11.62 2.36 13.23
CA GLU A 95 -12.34 1.99 14.47
C GLU A 95 -13.54 1.09 14.21
N ASN A 96 -14.32 1.35 13.15
CA ASN A 96 -15.41 0.47 12.75
C ASN A 96 -14.91 -0.93 12.38
N TRP A 97 -13.78 -1.04 11.69
CA TRP A 97 -13.14 -2.32 11.41
C TRP A 97 -12.68 -3.04 12.69
N CYS A 98 -12.11 -2.31 13.65
CA CYS A 98 -11.71 -2.90 14.93
C CYS A 98 -12.90 -3.35 15.79
N ASN A 99 -14.02 -2.64 15.72
CA ASN A 99 -15.22 -2.92 16.51
C ASN A 99 -16.16 -3.94 15.83
N GLY A 100 -15.83 -4.39 14.62
CA GLY A 100 -16.65 -5.33 13.85
C GLY A 100 -17.94 -4.73 13.27
N THR A 101 -18.16 -3.42 13.40
CA THR A 101 -19.32 -2.73 12.81
C THR A 101 -19.19 -2.54 11.30
N GLY A 102 -17.97 -2.70 10.76
CA GLY A 102 -17.71 -2.78 9.33
C GLY A 102 -16.59 -3.77 9.02
N LYS A 103 -16.60 -4.36 7.81
CA LYS A 103 -15.55 -5.28 7.35
C LYS A 103 -14.47 -4.52 6.58
N CYS A 104 -13.20 -4.79 6.87
CA CYS A 104 -12.10 -4.31 6.05
C CYS A 104 -12.14 -5.02 4.70
N ALA A 105 -11.98 -4.28 3.61
CA ALA A 105 -11.97 -4.88 2.28
C ALA A 105 -10.73 -5.78 2.13
N PRO A 106 -10.85 -6.98 1.52
CA PRO A 106 -9.76 -7.96 1.48
C PRO A 106 -8.46 -7.45 0.86
N TYR A 107 -8.55 -6.63 -0.19
CA TYR A 107 -7.39 -6.05 -0.85
C TYR A 107 -6.68 -5.00 0.03
N ILE A 108 -7.43 -4.27 0.88
CA ILE A 108 -6.84 -3.32 1.83
C ILE A 108 -6.04 -4.08 2.88
N LEU A 109 -6.58 -5.20 3.37
CA LEU A 109 -5.84 -6.08 4.30
C LEU A 109 -4.53 -6.55 3.67
N LEU A 110 -4.54 -7.05 2.43
CA LEU A 110 -3.32 -7.42 1.70
C LEU A 110 -2.34 -6.25 1.54
N MET A 111 -2.83 -5.06 1.20
CA MET A 111 -1.98 -3.86 1.10
C MET A 111 -1.32 -3.49 2.43
N ILE A 112 -2.05 -3.62 3.54
CA ILE A 112 -1.51 -3.40 4.89
C ILE A 112 -0.41 -4.42 5.18
N LEU A 113 -0.68 -5.71 4.93
CA LEU A 113 0.28 -6.78 5.15
C LEU A 113 1.57 -6.56 4.37
N GLU A 114 1.46 -6.23 3.07
CA GLU A 114 2.63 -5.92 2.24
C GLU A 114 3.37 -4.67 2.72
N CYS A 115 2.66 -3.59 3.07
CA CYS A 115 3.29 -2.33 3.48
C CYS A 115 4.10 -2.46 4.77
N TYR A 116 3.70 -3.36 5.68
CA TYR A 116 4.41 -3.62 6.94
C TYR A 116 5.29 -4.88 6.88
N ASN A 117 5.46 -5.50 5.70
CA ASN A 117 6.19 -6.76 5.51
C ASN A 117 5.71 -7.89 6.44
N ILE A 118 4.40 -7.93 6.71
CA ILE A 118 3.79 -8.99 7.50
C ILE A 118 3.64 -10.22 6.61
N SER A 119 4.22 -11.32 7.06
CA SER A 119 4.27 -12.57 6.31
C SER A 119 2.92 -13.29 6.36
N TYR A 120 2.24 -13.37 5.21
CA TYR A 120 1.02 -14.15 5.02
C TYR A 120 1.24 -15.49 4.30
N LEU A 121 2.49 -15.81 3.96
CA LEU A 121 2.92 -17.07 3.35
C LEU A 121 4.04 -17.72 4.18
N PRO A 122 4.19 -19.05 4.18
CA PRO A 122 5.30 -19.73 4.82
C PRO A 122 6.66 -19.29 4.26
N GLU A 123 7.71 -19.60 5.00
CA GLU A 123 9.08 -19.36 4.56
C GLU A 123 9.36 -20.11 3.24
N ASN A 124 9.98 -19.42 2.27
CA ASN A 124 10.28 -19.93 0.92
C ASN A 124 9.08 -20.07 -0.04
N VAL A 125 7.90 -19.57 0.32
CA VAL A 125 6.73 -19.51 -0.59
C VAL A 125 6.46 -18.06 -0.97
N TYR A 126 6.37 -17.81 -2.27
CA TYR A 126 6.16 -16.47 -2.83
C TYR A 126 5.06 -16.48 -3.86
N THR A 127 4.35 -15.35 -4.00
CA THR A 127 3.55 -15.11 -5.20
C THR A 127 4.44 -14.64 -6.34
N GLU A 128 3.99 -14.79 -7.59
CA GLU A 128 4.70 -14.30 -8.78
C GLU A 128 5.05 -12.80 -8.67
N SER A 129 4.10 -12.00 -8.19
CA SER A 129 4.26 -10.57 -7.96
C SER A 129 5.30 -10.24 -6.88
N LEU A 130 5.29 -10.94 -5.74
CA LEU A 130 6.28 -10.75 -4.67
C LEU A 130 7.68 -11.16 -5.12
N PHE A 131 7.81 -12.33 -5.75
CA PHE A 131 9.11 -12.81 -6.24
C PHE A 131 9.71 -11.86 -7.30
N SER A 132 8.87 -11.25 -8.13
CA SER A 132 9.30 -10.25 -9.12
C SER A 132 9.82 -8.96 -8.47
N LYS A 133 9.20 -8.50 -7.37
CA LYS A 133 9.66 -7.31 -6.63
C LYS A 133 11.05 -7.56 -6.03
N ASP A 134 11.25 -8.70 -5.37
CA ASP A 134 12.52 -9.03 -4.72
C ASP A 134 13.68 -9.11 -5.73
N ASN A 135 13.46 -9.74 -6.90
CA ASN A 135 14.50 -9.86 -7.92
C ASN A 135 14.81 -8.54 -8.64
N LYS A 136 13.84 -7.62 -8.76
CA LYS A 136 14.10 -6.28 -9.32
C LYS A 136 15.06 -5.47 -8.44
N THR A 137 14.99 -5.61 -7.12
CA THR A 137 15.93 -4.92 -6.21
C THR A 137 17.38 -5.43 -6.33
N VAL A 138 17.57 -6.69 -6.76
CA VAL A 138 18.90 -7.27 -7.00
C VAL A 138 19.45 -6.87 -8.39
N SER A 139 18.58 -6.76 -9.40
CA SER A 139 18.95 -6.34 -10.76
C SER A 139 19.36 -4.87 -10.86
N THR A 140 18.70 -3.97 -10.13
CA THR A 140 19.03 -2.53 -10.16
C THR A 140 20.36 -2.21 -9.46
N LYS A 141 20.83 -3.03 -8.50
CA LYS A 141 22.17 -2.91 -7.92
C LYS A 141 23.32 -3.23 -8.90
N LYS A 142 23.06 -3.93 -10.01
CA LYS A 142 24.07 -4.23 -11.03
C LYS A 142 23.99 -3.33 -12.27
N ARG A 143 22.93 -2.53 -12.44
CA ARG A 143 22.80 -1.59 -13.58
C ARG A 143 23.11 -0.13 -13.24
N ASN A 144 23.14 0.24 -11.96
CA ASN A 144 23.46 1.62 -11.52
C ASN A 144 24.93 1.82 -11.08
N LYS A 145 25.88 1.04 -11.61
CA LYS A 145 27.31 1.38 -11.54
C LYS A 145 27.86 1.95 -12.85
N ASN A 146 27.09 1.93 -13.94
CA ASN A 146 27.52 2.39 -15.26
C ASN A 146 26.53 3.36 -15.94
N ILE A 147 25.61 4.00 -15.19
CA ILE A 147 25.03 5.25 -15.67
C ILE A 147 26.07 6.31 -15.32
N LYS A 148 26.90 6.56 -16.32
CA LYS A 148 28.01 7.50 -16.34
C LYS A 148 27.58 8.85 -15.77
N ILE A 149 28.45 9.35 -14.92
CA ILE A 149 28.61 10.74 -14.47
C ILE A 149 28.86 11.72 -15.64
N GLU A 150 28.79 11.27 -16.90
CA GLU A 150 29.16 12.03 -18.11
C GLU A 150 28.02 12.91 -18.70
N GLU A 151 26.76 12.78 -18.28
CA GLU A 151 25.67 13.63 -18.79
C GLU A 151 25.34 14.85 -17.92
N ILE A 152 25.86 14.94 -16.70
CA ILE A 152 25.75 16.16 -15.87
C ILE A 152 26.93 17.12 -16.13
N GLN A 153 28.05 16.62 -16.65
CA GLN A 153 29.27 17.42 -16.86
C GLN A 153 29.31 18.25 -18.15
N LYS A 154 28.30 18.16 -19.04
CA LYS A 154 28.27 18.98 -20.28
C LYS A 154 27.47 20.27 -20.21
N ASN A 155 26.75 20.54 -19.11
CA ASN A 155 25.95 21.77 -18.98
C ASN A 155 26.49 22.76 -17.93
N VAL A 156 27.70 22.56 -17.40
CA VAL A 156 28.29 23.43 -16.36
C VAL A 156 29.31 24.44 -16.92
N GLU A 157 29.71 24.37 -18.19
CA GLU A 157 30.58 25.40 -18.78
C GLU A 157 29.76 26.47 -19.55
N LYS A 158 29.11 27.33 -18.79
CA LYS A 158 29.04 28.77 -19.12
C LYS A 158 29.24 29.56 -17.82
N GLU A 159 30.47 29.98 -17.61
CA GLU A 159 30.93 30.84 -16.52
C GLU A 159 30.16 32.16 -16.49
N GLN A 160 29.68 32.56 -15.31
CA GLN A 160 29.69 33.96 -14.88
C GLN A 160 30.17 34.01 -13.44
N ASP A 161 31.29 34.71 -13.26
CA ASP A 161 32.03 34.92 -12.02
C ASP A 161 31.31 35.96 -11.14
N TYR A 162 30.79 35.54 -9.98
CA TYR A 162 30.04 36.38 -9.04
C TYR A 162 30.90 36.99 -7.93
N SER A 163 32.23 37.05 -8.07
CA SER A 163 33.13 37.59 -7.03
C SER A 163 33.06 39.11 -6.79
N LYS A 164 32.02 39.80 -7.29
CA LYS A 164 31.70 41.19 -6.94
C LYS A 164 30.20 41.39 -6.80
N LEU A 165 29.63 41.02 -5.66
CA LEU A 165 28.38 41.63 -5.20
C LEU A 165 28.56 42.07 -3.74
N PRO A 166 28.17 43.31 -3.38
CA PRO A 166 28.39 43.88 -2.04
C PRO A 166 27.62 43.09 -0.99
N LEU A 167 28.22 42.88 0.18
CA LEU A 167 27.70 42.03 1.25
C LEU A 167 26.67 42.70 2.17
N ASP A 168 26.16 43.88 1.80
CA ASP A 168 25.44 44.75 2.75
C ASP A 168 23.90 44.67 2.68
N ASP A 169 23.31 43.86 1.79
CA ASP A 169 21.84 43.82 1.56
C ASP A 169 21.18 42.44 1.81
N ILE A 170 21.72 41.61 2.71
CA ILE A 170 21.07 40.32 3.06
C ILE A 170 19.88 40.52 4.02
N ASP A 171 19.91 41.56 4.85
CA ASP A 171 18.83 41.80 5.84
C ASP A 171 17.50 42.22 5.19
N ASP A 172 17.53 42.84 4.00
CA ASP A 172 16.31 43.24 3.27
C ASP A 172 15.65 42.10 2.46
N LEU A 173 16.31 40.93 2.35
CA LEU A 173 15.81 39.75 1.61
C LEU A 173 15.11 38.72 2.52
N LEU A 174 15.22 38.86 3.85
CA LEU A 174 14.46 38.07 4.82
C LEU A 174 13.05 38.61 5.07
N ASP A 175 12.79 39.89 4.76
CA ASP A 175 11.48 40.52 4.91
C ASP A 175 10.50 40.20 3.75
N ASN A 176 10.99 39.63 2.64
CA ASN A 176 10.18 39.33 1.45
C ASN A 176 10.01 37.83 1.14
N ILE A 177 10.49 36.93 2.00
CA ILE A 177 10.04 35.53 1.97
C ILE A 177 8.76 35.47 2.80
N SER A 178 7.62 35.78 2.17
CA SER A 178 6.34 35.36 2.70
C SER A 178 6.30 33.83 2.69
N LEU A 179 6.70 33.22 3.80
CA LEU A 179 6.19 31.92 4.18
C LEU A 179 4.67 32.09 4.26
N GLU A 180 3.95 31.81 3.17
CA GLU A 180 2.52 31.58 3.21
C GLU A 180 2.29 30.27 3.97
N THR A 181 2.45 30.36 5.29
CA THR A 181 1.77 29.49 6.23
C THR A 181 0.30 29.61 5.93
N PHE A 182 -0.35 28.51 5.58
CA PHE A 182 -1.81 28.40 5.62
C PHE A 182 -2.30 29.06 6.91
N SER A 183 -3.00 30.18 6.79
CA SER A 183 -3.49 30.92 7.96
C SER A 183 -4.53 30.06 8.66
N ILE A 184 -4.54 30.09 10.01
CA ILE A 184 -5.61 29.48 10.80
C ILE A 184 -7.00 30.00 10.36
N LYS A 185 -7.05 31.22 9.83
CA LYS A 185 -8.25 31.84 9.23
C LYS A 185 -8.67 31.19 7.91
N ASP A 186 -7.72 30.70 7.11
CA ASP A 186 -7.97 30.00 5.84
C ASP A 186 -8.43 28.56 6.10
N PHE A 187 -7.93 27.94 7.18
CA PHE A 187 -8.42 26.64 7.65
C PHE A 187 -9.87 26.72 8.14
N GLU A 188 -10.22 27.79 8.87
CA GLU A 188 -11.60 28.03 9.32
C GLU A 188 -12.57 28.31 8.15
N GLN A 189 -12.15 29.00 7.08
CA GLN A 189 -13.00 29.25 5.90
C GLN A 189 -13.34 27.99 5.09
N THR A 190 -12.45 27.00 5.07
CA THR A 190 -12.71 25.74 4.34
C THR A 190 -13.54 24.74 5.14
N HIS A 191 -13.68 24.95 6.46
CA HIS A 191 -14.34 24.02 7.38
C HIS A 191 -15.45 24.64 8.23
N SER A 192 -15.76 25.93 8.05
CA SER A 192 -17.00 26.52 8.56
C SER A 192 -18.19 25.98 7.76
N ILE A 193 -18.86 25.00 8.35
CA ILE A 193 -20.25 24.68 8.06
C ILE A 193 -21.06 25.93 8.42
N ASP A 194 -21.29 26.80 7.45
CA ASP A 194 -22.48 27.64 7.40
C ASP A 194 -22.74 28.10 5.96
N ASN A 195 -24.00 27.91 5.57
CA ASN A 195 -24.52 28.14 4.23
C ASN A 195 -24.29 29.59 3.76
N SER A 196 -23.69 29.78 2.57
CA SER A 196 -24.24 30.56 1.45
C SER A 196 -23.16 31.14 0.51
N SER A 197 -23.56 31.26 -0.77
CA SER A 197 -23.10 32.27 -1.75
C SER A 197 -22.05 31.92 -2.82
N PHE A 198 -21.08 31.02 -2.61
CA PHE A 198 -20.07 30.81 -3.67
C PHE A 198 -20.54 29.88 -4.81
N LEU A 199 -21.27 28.80 -4.46
CA LEU A 199 -21.84 27.87 -5.44
C LEU A 199 -23.04 28.46 -6.22
N SER A 200 -23.63 29.57 -5.79
CA SER A 200 -24.70 30.25 -6.52
C SER A 200 -24.20 31.12 -7.68
N GLU A 201 -22.93 31.54 -7.68
CA GLU A 201 -22.36 32.39 -8.73
C GLU A 201 -21.86 31.61 -9.95
N THR A 202 -21.71 30.28 -9.83
CA THR A 202 -21.19 29.41 -10.89
C THR A 202 -22.29 28.61 -11.60
N ASP A 203 -23.56 28.89 -11.35
CA ASP A 203 -24.68 28.25 -12.03
C ASP A 203 -25.01 28.93 -13.38
N TYR A 204 -24.12 28.77 -14.36
CA TYR A 204 -24.22 29.32 -15.71
C TYR A 204 -25.44 28.80 -16.51
N LEU A 205 -26.10 27.74 -16.02
CA LEU A 205 -27.24 27.11 -16.68
C LEU A 205 -28.57 27.82 -16.41
N ARG A 206 -28.65 28.67 -15.38
CA ARG A 206 -29.88 29.39 -15.02
C ARG A 206 -30.25 30.51 -16.00
N LYS A 207 -29.31 30.97 -16.81
CA LYS A 207 -29.52 32.08 -17.77
C LYS A 207 -30.18 31.64 -19.09
N HIS A 208 -30.25 30.33 -19.35
CA HIS A 208 -30.75 29.76 -20.60
C HIS A 208 -32.11 29.06 -20.49
N MET A 209 -32.74 29.07 -19.32
CA MET A 209 -34.11 28.58 -19.14
C MET A 209 -35.10 29.76 -19.10
N LYS A 210 -35.57 30.18 -20.26
CA LYS A 210 -36.82 30.93 -20.46
C LYS A 210 -37.62 30.30 -21.57
#